data_AF-A0A764A305-F1
#
_entry.id   AF-A0A764A305-F1
#
_cell.length_a   1.000
_cell.length_b   1.000
_cell.length_c   1.000
_cell.angle_alpha   90.00
_cell.angle_beta   90.00
_cell.angle_gamma   90.00
#
_symmetry.space_group_name_H-M   'P 1'
#
loop_
_entity.id
_entity.type
_entity.pdbx_description
1 polymer ?
#
loop_
_entity_poly.entity_id
_entity_poly.type
_entity_poly.pdbx_seq_one_letter_code
_entity_poly.pdbx_strand_id
1 'polypeptide(L)'
;MSAGTITLTNGSAVVGGSGTSFATELAAGDFIVSTVGGVPYTLPVKSVESDTGLTLVSVYTGPTQSGSAWSAVPRVALNMVTAALVAQSAEALRGLNYDKQNWQQFFTADGDVTITLPDTSQTTGPSAKKLINSVSDKAKKGNNSDITSLTGLTTPLSVAQGGTGGATPADAANNIGLGQKSSPFFSQVNISTTGYAIIGVQNTSRGATDVGARVSIEASVAANSRGSIIQKNNQNTPENQIESLLPSSTGVLAVQGTSGREYKKDIEDADTCEAMRRIMGLRMVNFVYKDDELARVRFGIIAEEAEDVAPQYVKHNQFPVPGSQVYNEEGQLVNQQYADRPSIDNNPIVMDLLGCIQNLQAQITELKLTIAALQK
;
A
#
# COMPACT_ATOMS: atom_id res chain seq x y z
N MET A 1 -38.97 62.05 -44.36
CA MET A 1 -39.19 62.75 -45.65
C MET A 1 -39.55 64.18 -45.31
N SER A 2 -38.84 65.12 -45.89
CA SER A 2 -39.09 66.55 -45.69
C SER A 2 -40.44 66.95 -46.31
N ALA A 3 -41.01 68.06 -45.86
CA ALA A 3 -42.29 68.54 -46.38
C ALA A 3 -42.14 69.06 -47.83
N GLY A 4 -43.21 68.91 -48.62
CA GLY A 4 -43.22 69.34 -50.01
C GLY A 4 -42.49 68.39 -50.97
N THR A 5 -42.34 68.83 -52.21
CA THR A 5 -41.68 68.08 -53.29
C THR A 5 -40.67 68.95 -54.02
N ILE A 6 -39.71 68.32 -54.69
CA ILE A 6 -38.69 69.03 -55.47
C ILE A 6 -38.76 68.67 -56.95
N THR A 7 -38.31 69.60 -57.77
CA THR A 7 -38.10 69.44 -59.21
C THR A 7 -36.60 69.44 -59.47
N LEU A 8 -36.11 68.32 -59.98
CA LEU A 8 -34.73 68.13 -60.40
C LEU A 8 -34.69 68.11 -61.92
N THR A 9 -33.89 68.98 -62.52
CA THR A 9 -33.77 69.12 -63.98
C THR A 9 -32.39 68.69 -64.43
N ASN A 10 -32.33 67.77 -65.40
CA ASN A 10 -31.07 67.28 -65.94
C ASN A 10 -30.21 68.43 -66.48
N GLY A 11 -28.94 68.47 -66.09
CA GLY A 11 -27.98 69.49 -66.47
C GLY A 11 -28.11 70.82 -65.71
N SER A 12 -29.04 70.92 -64.75
CA SER A 12 -29.24 72.13 -63.93
C SER A 12 -28.69 71.93 -62.51
N ALA A 13 -28.07 72.98 -61.96
CA ALA A 13 -27.74 73.04 -60.53
C ALA A 13 -28.88 73.64 -59.70
N VAL A 14 -29.91 74.21 -60.32
CA VAL A 14 -31.04 74.84 -59.62
C VAL A 14 -32.11 73.80 -59.32
N VAL A 15 -32.58 73.77 -58.08
CA VAL A 15 -33.66 72.90 -57.61
C VAL A 15 -34.85 73.77 -57.23
N GLY A 16 -35.99 73.53 -57.87
CA GLY A 16 -37.25 74.17 -57.54
C GLY A 16 -38.03 73.34 -56.53
N GLY A 17 -38.50 73.96 -55.46
CA GLY A 17 -39.36 73.33 -54.45
C GLY A 17 -40.82 73.73 -54.60
N SER A 18 -41.73 72.82 -54.23
CA SER A 18 -43.17 73.07 -54.12
C SER A 18 -43.65 72.60 -52.76
N GLY A 19 -44.15 73.55 -51.94
CA GLY A 19 -44.52 73.29 -50.55
C GLY A 19 -43.34 72.98 -49.62
N THR A 20 -42.12 73.32 -50.03
CA THR A 20 -40.89 73.14 -49.26
C THR A 20 -40.62 74.34 -48.35
N SER A 21 -39.79 74.15 -47.33
CA SER A 21 -39.29 75.22 -46.45
C SER A 21 -37.75 75.19 -46.41
N PHE A 22 -37.10 75.33 -47.57
CA PHE A 22 -35.66 75.15 -47.67
C PHE A 22 -34.85 76.08 -46.76
N ALA A 23 -35.28 77.33 -46.54
CA ALA A 23 -34.50 78.30 -45.76
C ALA A 23 -34.47 77.97 -44.26
N THR A 24 -35.36 77.10 -43.78
CA THR A 24 -35.41 76.65 -42.39
C THR A 24 -34.91 75.22 -42.21
N GLU A 25 -35.09 74.36 -43.21
CA GLU A 25 -34.69 72.95 -43.16
C GLU A 25 -33.25 72.68 -43.61
N LEU A 26 -32.63 73.61 -44.34
CA LEU A 26 -31.31 73.42 -44.96
C LEU A 26 -30.42 74.65 -44.81
N ALA A 27 -29.12 74.39 -44.71
CA ALA A 27 -28.07 75.39 -44.86
C ALA A 27 -27.11 75.02 -46.00
N ALA A 28 -26.31 76.00 -46.44
CA ALA A 28 -25.22 75.75 -47.39
C ALA A 28 -24.27 74.65 -46.87
N GLY A 29 -24.02 73.62 -47.69
CA GLY A 29 -23.22 72.46 -47.36
C GLY A 29 -24.00 71.24 -46.83
N ASP A 30 -25.29 71.38 -46.55
CA ASP A 30 -26.18 70.24 -46.31
C ASP A 30 -26.46 69.48 -47.61
N PHE A 31 -27.13 68.34 -47.50
CA PHE A 31 -27.45 67.49 -48.64
C PHE A 31 -28.95 67.26 -48.75
N ILE A 32 -29.43 67.11 -49.97
CA ILE A 32 -30.76 66.61 -50.26
C ILE A 32 -30.63 65.20 -50.82
N VAL A 33 -31.40 64.26 -50.27
CA VAL A 33 -31.55 62.93 -50.84
C VAL A 33 -32.92 62.79 -51.48
N SER A 34 -32.95 62.42 -52.75
CA SER A 34 -34.18 62.17 -53.52
C SER A 34 -34.00 60.94 -54.41
N THR A 35 -35.03 60.11 -54.51
CA THR A 35 -35.03 58.93 -55.37
C THR A 35 -35.76 59.25 -56.67
N VAL A 36 -35.05 59.21 -57.79
CA VAL A 36 -35.59 59.46 -59.13
C VAL A 36 -35.37 58.21 -59.99
N GLY A 37 -36.45 57.66 -60.55
CA GLY A 37 -36.38 56.47 -61.39
C GLY A 37 -35.79 55.23 -60.69
N GLY A 38 -35.96 55.12 -59.37
CA GLY A 38 -35.42 54.01 -58.56
C GLY A 38 -33.96 54.17 -58.11
N VAL A 39 -33.29 55.25 -58.53
CA VAL A 39 -31.90 55.55 -58.12
C VAL A 39 -31.90 56.67 -57.08
N PRO A 40 -31.29 56.48 -55.89
CA PRO A 40 -31.13 57.54 -54.91
C PRO A 40 -30.01 58.50 -55.32
N TYR A 41 -30.30 59.80 -55.31
CA TYR A 41 -29.35 60.87 -55.55
C TYR A 41 -29.07 61.63 -54.26
N THR A 42 -27.80 61.75 -53.88
CA THR A 42 -27.35 62.58 -52.75
C THR A 42 -26.74 63.87 -53.31
N LEU A 43 -27.43 64.98 -53.12
CA LEU A 43 -27.18 66.24 -53.82
C LEU A 43 -26.73 67.32 -52.83
N PRO A 44 -25.45 67.74 -52.85
CA PRO A 44 -24.94 68.77 -51.95
C PRO A 44 -25.53 70.14 -52.31
N VAL A 45 -26.07 70.84 -51.32
CA VAL A 45 -26.60 72.20 -51.42
C VAL A 45 -25.42 73.19 -51.34
N LYS A 46 -25.27 74.02 -52.37
CA LYS A 46 -24.29 75.11 -52.40
C LYS A 46 -24.80 76.33 -51.65
N SER A 47 -26.05 76.70 -51.87
CA SER A 47 -26.71 77.86 -51.29
C SER A 47 -28.22 77.67 -51.35
N VAL A 48 -28.92 78.25 -50.38
CA VAL A 48 -30.38 78.26 -50.30
C VAL A 48 -30.82 79.70 -50.52
N GLU A 49 -31.57 79.93 -51.59
CA GLU A 49 -31.89 81.30 -52.03
C GLU A 49 -33.28 81.72 -51.53
N SER A 50 -34.18 80.76 -51.30
CA SER A 50 -35.51 80.95 -50.72
C SER A 50 -36.09 79.62 -50.22
N ASP A 51 -37.27 79.64 -49.58
CA ASP A 51 -37.98 78.43 -49.14
C ASP A 51 -38.28 77.42 -50.27
N THR A 52 -38.28 77.89 -51.52
CA THR A 52 -38.61 77.10 -52.71
C THR A 52 -37.52 77.10 -53.77
N GLY A 53 -36.35 77.67 -53.49
CA GLY A 53 -35.24 77.74 -54.44
C GLY A 53 -33.89 77.52 -53.76
N LEU A 54 -33.12 76.58 -54.29
CA LEU A 54 -31.73 76.37 -53.89
C LEU A 54 -30.86 75.99 -55.07
N THR A 55 -29.55 76.14 -54.88
CA THR A 55 -28.53 75.80 -55.86
C THR A 55 -27.67 74.66 -55.31
N LEU A 56 -27.41 73.64 -56.13
CA LEU A 56 -26.53 72.51 -55.83
C LEU A 56 -25.06 72.86 -56.13
N VAL A 57 -24.13 72.15 -55.49
CA VAL A 57 -22.69 72.33 -55.76
C VAL A 57 -22.32 71.85 -57.16
N SER A 58 -22.96 70.78 -57.63
CA SER A 58 -22.81 70.21 -58.97
C SER A 58 -24.16 70.16 -59.67
N VAL A 59 -24.15 70.27 -61.00
CA VAL A 59 -25.36 70.06 -61.81
C VAL A 59 -25.93 68.67 -61.56
N TYR A 60 -27.26 68.56 -61.51
CA TYR A 60 -27.95 67.29 -61.39
C TYR A 60 -27.88 66.52 -62.72
N THR A 61 -27.35 65.31 -62.70
CA THR A 61 -27.11 64.48 -63.90
C THR A 61 -28.13 63.37 -64.13
N GLY A 62 -29.14 63.27 -63.26
CA GLY A 62 -30.21 62.28 -63.40
C GLY A 62 -31.34 62.73 -64.33
N PRO A 63 -32.35 61.88 -64.57
CA PRO A 63 -33.52 62.24 -65.38
C PRO A 63 -34.28 63.43 -64.79
N THR A 64 -34.77 64.32 -65.65
CA THR A 64 -35.64 65.43 -65.22
C THR A 64 -36.93 64.86 -64.63
N GLN A 65 -37.20 65.18 -63.36
CA GLN A 65 -38.42 64.77 -62.67
C GLN A 65 -38.94 65.92 -61.80
N SER A 66 -40.24 66.16 -61.89
CA SER A 66 -40.96 67.09 -61.02
C SER A 66 -41.73 66.32 -59.95
N GLY A 67 -41.94 66.92 -58.79
CA GLY A 67 -42.74 66.32 -57.72
C GLY A 67 -42.02 65.20 -56.95
N SER A 68 -40.68 65.14 -57.00
CA SER A 68 -39.90 64.13 -56.30
C SER A 68 -39.96 64.35 -54.79
N ALA A 69 -40.15 63.26 -54.05
CA ALA A 69 -39.98 63.22 -52.61
C ALA A 69 -38.51 63.43 -52.23
N TRP A 70 -38.26 64.11 -51.11
CA TRP A 70 -36.90 64.44 -50.69
C TRP A 70 -36.72 64.37 -49.18
N SER A 71 -35.47 64.31 -48.73
CA SER A 71 -35.09 64.42 -47.32
C SER A 71 -33.85 65.28 -47.17
N ALA A 72 -33.90 66.24 -46.24
CA ALA A 72 -32.75 66.98 -45.78
C ALA A 72 -31.79 66.08 -45.00
N VAL A 73 -30.50 66.13 -45.31
CA VAL A 73 -29.43 65.48 -44.55
C VAL A 73 -28.43 66.56 -44.15
N PRO A 74 -28.42 66.97 -42.87
CA PRO A 74 -27.47 67.96 -42.39
C PRO A 74 -26.02 67.52 -42.61
N ARG A 75 -25.15 68.46 -42.98
CA ARG A 75 -23.71 68.23 -43.17
C ARG A 75 -23.06 67.56 -41.98
N VAL A 76 -23.46 67.98 -40.78
CA VAL A 76 -22.96 67.43 -39.51
C VAL A 76 -23.30 65.95 -39.39
N ALA A 77 -24.50 65.53 -39.79
CA ALA A 77 -24.91 64.12 -39.74
C ALA A 77 -24.07 63.24 -40.67
N LEU A 78 -23.83 63.67 -41.92
CA LEU A 78 -22.97 62.95 -42.85
C LEU A 78 -21.52 62.88 -42.39
N ASN A 79 -20.96 63.99 -41.89
CA ASN A 79 -19.60 64.02 -41.36
C ASN A 79 -19.44 63.17 -40.08
N MET A 80 -20.47 63.12 -39.23
CA MET A 80 -20.48 62.27 -38.04
C MET A 80 -20.48 60.78 -38.40
N VAL A 81 -21.14 60.36 -39.48
CA VAL A 81 -21.08 58.96 -39.94
C VAL A 81 -19.66 58.59 -40.36
N THR A 82 -18.98 59.44 -41.15
CA THR A 82 -17.58 59.21 -41.53
C THR A 82 -16.66 59.23 -40.31
N ALA A 83 -16.82 60.19 -39.40
CA ALA A 83 -16.03 60.28 -38.19
C ALA A 83 -16.24 59.08 -37.25
N ALA A 84 -17.49 58.62 -37.09
CA ALA A 84 -17.84 57.44 -36.30
C ALA A 84 -17.24 56.17 -36.90
N LEU A 85 -17.27 56.01 -38.23
CA LEU A 85 -16.64 54.87 -38.89
C LEU A 85 -15.12 54.86 -38.67
N VAL A 86 -14.47 56.02 -38.75
CA VAL A 86 -13.03 56.16 -38.46
C VAL A 86 -12.73 55.83 -37.00
N ALA A 87 -13.54 56.32 -36.06
CA ALA A 87 -13.38 56.02 -34.64
C ALA A 87 -13.53 54.52 -34.34
N GLN A 88 -14.60 53.89 -34.85
CA GLN A 88 -14.83 52.45 -34.70
C GLN A 88 -13.70 51.61 -35.33
N SER A 89 -13.21 52.02 -36.50
CA SER A 89 -12.08 51.34 -37.16
C SER A 89 -10.80 51.46 -36.34
N ALA A 90 -10.53 52.63 -35.76
CA ALA A 90 -9.36 52.85 -34.91
C ALA A 90 -9.45 52.05 -33.60
N GLU A 91 -10.63 51.96 -32.99
CA GLU A 91 -10.87 51.12 -31.81
C GLU A 91 -10.67 49.64 -32.11
N ALA A 92 -11.21 49.15 -33.24
CA ALA A 92 -11.01 47.77 -33.68
C ALA A 92 -9.53 47.44 -33.91
N LEU A 93 -8.79 48.32 -34.61
CA LEU A 93 -7.36 48.16 -34.84
C LEU A 93 -6.57 48.18 -33.52
N ARG A 94 -6.96 49.02 -32.57
CA ARG A 94 -6.33 49.05 -31.23
C ARG A 94 -6.58 47.75 -30.48
N GLY A 95 -7.80 47.22 -30.52
CA GLY A 95 -8.14 45.91 -29.97
C GLY A 95 -7.29 44.78 -30.55
N LEU A 96 -7.15 44.72 -31.87
CA LEU A 96 -6.30 43.72 -32.55
C LEU A 96 -4.81 43.84 -32.16
N ASN A 97 -4.32 45.08 -31.98
CA ASN A 97 -2.95 45.30 -31.51
C ASN A 97 -2.77 44.83 -30.06
N TYR A 98 -3.75 45.04 -29.19
CA TYR A 98 -3.73 44.50 -27.84
C TYR A 98 -3.73 42.97 -27.87
N ASP A 99 -4.59 42.32 -28.65
CA ASP A 99 -4.59 40.86 -28.78
C ASP A 99 -3.23 40.32 -29.23
N LYS A 100 -2.60 40.96 -30.22
CA LYS A 100 -1.25 40.57 -30.67
C LYS A 100 -0.21 40.69 -29.55
N GLN A 101 -0.25 41.77 -28.78
CA GLN A 101 0.64 41.95 -27.64
C GLN A 101 0.35 40.94 -26.52
N ASN A 102 -0.91 40.70 -26.22
CA ASN A 102 -1.38 39.73 -25.23
C ASN A 102 -0.88 38.32 -25.58
N TRP A 103 -1.05 37.88 -26.82
CA TRP A 103 -0.57 36.58 -27.29
C TRP A 103 0.95 36.46 -27.23
N GLN A 104 1.67 37.52 -27.63
CA GLN A 104 3.12 37.53 -27.54
C GLN A 104 3.58 37.36 -26.09
N GLN A 105 3.00 38.12 -25.16
CA GLN A 105 3.32 38.00 -23.74
C GLN A 105 2.97 36.60 -23.20
N PHE A 106 1.76 36.11 -23.45
CA PHE A 106 1.28 34.83 -22.95
C PHE A 106 2.19 33.65 -23.32
N PHE A 107 2.75 33.62 -24.54
CA PHE A 107 3.61 32.53 -24.98
C PHE A 107 5.11 32.73 -24.69
N THR A 108 5.56 33.96 -24.45
CA THR A 108 7.01 34.23 -24.35
C THR A 108 7.50 34.60 -22.97
N ALA A 109 6.67 35.19 -22.10
CA ALA A 109 7.05 35.55 -20.75
C ALA A 109 7.22 34.31 -19.87
N ASP A 110 8.09 34.38 -18.86
CA ASP A 110 8.31 33.28 -17.89
C ASP A 110 7.42 33.40 -16.64
N GLY A 111 6.80 34.57 -16.43
CA GLY A 111 6.01 34.91 -15.24
C GLY A 111 4.51 35.10 -15.52
N ASP A 112 3.84 35.88 -14.67
CA ASP A 112 2.49 36.38 -14.96
C ASP A 112 2.55 37.49 -16.01
N VAL A 113 1.50 37.61 -16.81
CA VAL A 113 1.35 38.59 -17.88
C VAL A 113 0.05 39.36 -17.70
N THR A 114 0.06 40.63 -18.12
CA THR A 114 -1.13 41.49 -18.07
C THR A 114 -1.77 41.54 -19.45
N ILE A 115 -3.00 41.04 -19.54
CA ILE A 115 -3.83 41.03 -20.73
C ILE A 115 -4.63 42.33 -20.76
N THR A 116 -4.49 43.11 -21.84
CA THR A 116 -5.28 44.34 -22.06
C THR A 116 -6.40 44.06 -23.05
N LEU A 117 -7.65 44.34 -22.67
CA LEU A 117 -8.82 44.14 -23.51
C LEU A 117 -9.08 45.36 -24.42
N PRO A 118 -9.93 45.25 -25.47
CA PRO A 118 -10.24 46.35 -26.36
C PRO A 118 -10.82 47.60 -25.67
N ASP A 119 -11.50 47.42 -24.54
CA ASP A 119 -12.03 48.49 -23.68
C ASP A 119 -10.98 49.07 -22.71
N THR A 120 -9.71 48.71 -22.88
CA THR A 120 -8.55 49.06 -22.04
C THR A 120 -8.55 48.47 -20.63
N SER A 121 -9.55 47.67 -20.27
CA SER A 121 -9.51 46.93 -19.01
C SER A 121 -8.38 45.90 -19.02
N GLN A 122 -7.88 45.58 -17.84
CA GLN A 122 -6.73 44.71 -17.68
C GLN A 122 -6.99 43.57 -16.71
N THR A 123 -6.44 42.40 -17.02
CA THR A 123 -6.41 41.25 -16.12
C THR A 123 -5.03 40.62 -16.10
N THR A 124 -4.61 40.04 -14.98
CA THR A 124 -3.29 39.42 -14.83
C THR A 124 -3.45 37.93 -14.60
N GLY A 125 -2.67 37.13 -15.33
CA GLY A 125 -2.68 35.68 -15.21
C GLY A 125 -1.35 35.04 -15.64
N PRO A 126 -1.17 33.74 -15.42
CA PRO A 126 0.08 33.07 -15.74
C PRO A 126 0.30 32.94 -17.26
N SER A 127 1.53 33.13 -17.70
CA SER A 127 1.96 32.75 -19.06
C SER A 127 1.89 31.24 -19.29
N ALA A 128 1.87 30.83 -20.56
CA ALA A 128 1.95 29.43 -20.96
C ALA A 128 3.22 28.75 -20.41
N LYS A 129 4.37 29.45 -20.42
CA LYS A 129 5.62 28.90 -19.87
C LYS A 129 5.56 28.70 -18.35
N LYS A 130 5.01 29.66 -17.60
CA LYS A 130 4.81 29.52 -16.15
C LYS A 130 3.93 28.31 -15.81
N LEU A 131 2.85 28.11 -16.57
CA LEU A 131 1.98 26.94 -16.43
C LEU A 131 2.73 25.63 -16.70
N ILE A 132 3.47 25.54 -17.81
CA ILE A 132 4.25 24.35 -18.18
C ILE A 132 5.31 24.02 -17.11
N ASN A 133 6.04 25.02 -16.63
CA ASN A 133 7.07 24.83 -15.61
C ASN A 133 6.47 24.39 -14.28
N SER A 134 5.36 25.00 -13.86
CA SER A 134 4.65 24.63 -12.62
C SER A 134 4.19 23.17 -12.63
N VAL A 135 3.81 22.63 -13.79
CA VAL A 135 3.46 21.20 -13.93
C VAL A 135 4.71 20.32 -13.88
N SER A 136 5.81 20.73 -14.54
CA SER A 136 7.06 19.95 -14.53
C SER A 136 7.68 19.84 -13.13
N ASP A 137 7.65 20.93 -12.37
CA ASP A 137 8.28 20.99 -11.04
C ASP A 137 7.49 20.18 -10.00
N LYS A 138 6.15 20.22 -10.04
CA LYS A 138 5.31 19.42 -9.14
C LYS A 138 5.46 17.91 -9.36
N ALA A 139 5.82 17.48 -10.57
CA ALA A 139 5.98 16.06 -10.89
C ALA A 139 7.38 15.49 -10.55
N LYS A 140 8.41 16.33 -10.31
CA LYS A 140 9.81 15.87 -10.35
C LYS A 140 10.60 15.92 -9.04
N LYS A 141 10.19 16.64 -7.99
CA LYS A 141 11.16 17.04 -6.94
C LYS A 141 10.70 17.05 -5.48
N GLY A 142 9.98 16.04 -4.99
CA GLY A 142 9.87 15.93 -3.53
C GLY A 142 8.98 14.86 -2.96
N ASN A 143 8.97 14.83 -1.63
CA ASN A 143 8.00 14.08 -0.84
C ASN A 143 6.60 14.60 -1.21
N ASN A 144 5.77 13.74 -1.77
CA ASN A 144 4.40 14.05 -2.14
C ASN A 144 3.47 14.08 -0.91
N SER A 145 3.76 14.94 0.07
CA SER A 145 3.06 15.00 1.37
C SER A 145 1.60 15.47 1.28
N ASP A 146 1.18 15.98 0.12
CA ASP A 146 -0.17 16.45 -0.17
C ASP A 146 -1.07 15.41 -0.88
N ILE A 147 -0.54 14.23 -1.24
CA ILE A 147 -1.35 13.14 -1.81
C ILE A 147 -2.17 12.46 -0.71
N THR A 148 -3.49 12.59 -0.78
CA THR A 148 -4.44 11.92 0.12
C THR A 148 -4.87 10.54 -0.36
N SER A 149 -4.94 10.31 -1.68
CA SER A 149 -5.28 9.02 -2.27
C SER A 149 -4.79 8.88 -3.72
N LEU A 150 -4.62 7.63 -4.17
CA LEU A 150 -4.23 7.27 -5.55
C LEU A 150 -5.26 6.30 -6.16
N THR A 151 -6.41 6.83 -6.58
CA THR A 151 -7.57 6.03 -7.03
C THR A 151 -7.40 5.34 -8.40
N GLY A 152 -6.36 5.69 -9.16
CA GLY A 152 -6.09 5.14 -10.50
C GLY A 152 -4.99 4.09 -10.57
N LEU A 153 -4.49 3.59 -9.42
CA LEU A 153 -3.35 2.68 -9.41
C LEU A 153 -3.76 1.28 -9.88
N THR A 154 -3.28 0.87 -11.06
CA THR A 154 -3.51 -0.48 -11.60
C THR A 154 -2.36 -1.45 -11.33
N THR A 155 -1.16 -0.92 -11.03
CA THR A 155 0.03 -1.69 -10.65
C THR A 155 0.44 -1.29 -9.24
N PRO A 156 0.48 -2.23 -8.27
CA PRO A 156 0.91 -1.92 -6.91
C PRO A 156 2.30 -1.30 -6.85
N LEU A 157 2.51 -0.37 -5.92
CA LEU A 157 3.85 0.15 -5.63
C LEU A 157 4.75 -0.97 -5.13
N SER A 158 5.94 -1.09 -5.71
CA SER A 158 6.93 -2.09 -5.30
C SER A 158 7.44 -1.84 -3.88
N VAL A 159 8.08 -2.85 -3.27
CA VAL A 159 8.72 -2.72 -1.95
C VAL A 159 9.80 -1.63 -1.94
N ALA A 160 10.58 -1.51 -3.01
CA ALA A 160 11.60 -0.46 -3.15
C ALA A 160 10.99 0.96 -3.20
N GLN A 161 9.72 1.10 -3.57
CA GLN A 161 8.96 2.35 -3.56
C GLN A 161 8.20 2.58 -2.25
N GLY A 162 8.39 1.72 -1.24
CA GLY A 162 7.68 1.78 0.04
C GLY A 162 6.28 1.15 0.03
N GLY A 163 5.90 0.45 -1.04
CA GLY A 163 4.67 -0.34 -1.10
C GLY A 163 4.87 -1.80 -0.68
N THR A 164 3.88 -2.65 -0.98
CA THR A 164 3.94 -4.11 -0.76
C THR A 164 4.16 -4.90 -2.06
N GLY A 165 4.09 -4.25 -3.21
CA GLY A 165 4.19 -4.89 -4.53
C GLY A 165 3.03 -5.82 -4.90
N GLY A 166 2.01 -5.95 -4.04
CA GLY A 166 0.90 -6.90 -4.22
C GLY A 166 -0.45 -6.21 -4.36
N ALA A 167 -1.27 -6.67 -5.32
CA ALA A 167 -2.63 -6.17 -5.53
C ALA A 167 -3.65 -6.91 -4.65
N THR A 168 -3.25 -8.05 -4.09
CA THR A 168 -4.05 -8.85 -3.17
C THR A 168 -3.34 -8.96 -1.81
N PRO A 169 -4.05 -9.26 -0.72
CA PRO A 169 -3.44 -9.51 0.58
C PRO A 169 -2.38 -10.63 0.55
N ALA A 170 -2.61 -11.68 -0.25
CA ALA A 170 -1.68 -12.81 -0.36
C ALA A 170 -0.38 -12.40 -1.07
N ASP A 171 -0.48 -11.65 -2.17
CA ASP A 171 0.71 -11.16 -2.90
C ASP A 171 1.50 -10.18 -2.03
N ALA A 172 0.80 -9.25 -1.36
CA ALA A 172 1.40 -8.29 -0.46
C ALA A 172 2.20 -8.99 0.65
N ALA A 173 1.59 -9.99 1.31
CA ALA A 173 2.24 -10.76 2.36
C ALA A 173 3.45 -11.54 1.84
N ASN A 174 3.35 -12.21 0.69
CA ASN A 174 4.47 -12.95 0.10
C ASN A 174 5.65 -12.02 -0.26
N ASN A 175 5.36 -10.85 -0.85
CA ASN A 175 6.39 -9.90 -1.26
C ASN A 175 7.15 -9.27 -0.08
N ILE A 176 6.51 -9.12 1.08
CA ILE A 176 7.16 -8.64 2.30
C ILE A 176 7.71 -9.78 3.18
N GLY A 177 7.72 -11.02 2.68
CA GLY A 177 8.33 -12.17 3.37
C GLY A 177 7.52 -12.74 4.53
N LEU A 178 6.21 -12.47 4.60
CA LEU A 178 5.31 -12.94 5.66
C LEU A 178 4.19 -13.86 5.14
N GLY A 179 4.13 -14.11 3.84
CA GLY A 179 3.08 -14.92 3.22
C GLY A 179 3.32 -16.43 3.33
N GLN A 180 2.37 -17.22 2.86
CA GLN A 180 2.40 -18.70 2.94
C GLN A 180 3.60 -19.34 2.23
N LYS A 181 4.27 -18.61 1.33
CA LYS A 181 5.49 -19.05 0.63
C LYS A 181 6.79 -18.60 1.32
N SER A 182 6.70 -17.98 2.49
CA SER A 182 7.83 -17.36 3.19
C SER A 182 8.27 -18.17 4.41
N SER A 183 9.55 -18.07 4.76
CA SER A 183 10.13 -18.58 6.01
C SER A 183 10.69 -17.39 6.80
N PRO A 184 9.86 -16.69 7.60
CA PRO A 184 10.28 -15.47 8.28
C PRO A 184 11.28 -15.79 9.41
N PHE A 185 12.27 -14.91 9.58
CA PHE A 185 13.24 -14.97 10.67
C PHE A 185 12.89 -13.90 11.72
N PHE A 186 12.75 -14.31 12.97
CA PHE A 186 12.49 -13.43 14.10
C PHE A 186 13.62 -13.56 15.12
N SER A 187 14.06 -12.42 15.69
CA SER A 187 14.91 -12.46 16.88
C SER A 187 14.11 -12.88 18.12
N GLN A 188 12.83 -12.50 18.19
CA GLN A 188 11.90 -12.86 19.25
C GLN A 188 10.45 -12.80 18.75
N VAL A 189 9.58 -13.64 19.32
CA VAL A 189 8.12 -13.56 19.17
C VAL A 189 7.49 -13.30 20.54
N ASN A 190 6.89 -12.13 20.74
CA ASN A 190 6.14 -11.78 21.95
C ASN A 190 4.65 -11.69 21.61
N ILE A 191 3.79 -12.36 22.39
CA ILE A 191 2.33 -12.30 22.24
C ILE A 191 1.74 -11.69 23.51
N SER A 192 1.08 -10.54 23.37
CA SER A 192 0.41 -9.84 24.46
C SER A 192 -1.07 -9.65 24.11
N THR A 193 -1.94 -10.29 24.89
CA THR A 193 -3.39 -10.27 24.68
C THR A 193 -4.10 -10.42 26.02
N THR A 194 -5.34 -9.93 26.09
CA THR A 194 -6.25 -10.20 27.23
C THR A 194 -6.97 -11.54 27.08
N GLY A 195 -6.82 -12.21 25.93
CA GLY A 195 -7.34 -13.55 25.63
C GLY A 195 -6.29 -14.65 25.84
N TYR A 196 -6.54 -15.83 25.29
CA TYR A 196 -5.55 -16.90 25.27
C TYR A 196 -4.35 -16.47 24.40
N ALA A 197 -3.15 -16.53 24.96
CA ALA A 197 -1.92 -16.33 24.20
C ALA A 197 -1.43 -17.69 23.68
N ILE A 198 -1.36 -17.84 22.36
CA ILE A 198 -1.08 -19.12 21.70
C ILE A 198 0.03 -18.93 20.67
N ILE A 199 1.09 -19.73 20.80
CA ILE A 199 2.05 -20.00 19.70
C ILE A 199 1.78 -21.42 19.25
N GLY A 200 1.34 -21.60 18.00
CA GLY A 200 0.95 -22.91 17.51
C GLY A 200 1.39 -23.18 16.09
N VAL A 201 1.67 -24.45 15.82
CA VAL A 201 1.87 -24.98 14.47
C VAL A 201 0.69 -25.88 14.11
N GLN A 202 0.32 -25.88 12.84
CA GLN A 202 -0.72 -26.74 12.29
C GLN A 202 -0.21 -27.39 11.01
N ASN A 203 -0.37 -28.72 10.92
CA ASN A 203 -0.26 -29.43 9.66
C ASN A 203 -1.65 -29.78 9.12
N THR A 204 -2.08 -29.06 8.09
CA THR A 204 -3.38 -29.25 7.43
C THR A 204 -3.45 -30.49 6.56
N SER A 205 -2.34 -31.14 6.25
CA SER A 205 -2.34 -32.39 5.46
C SER A 205 -2.70 -33.62 6.30
N ARG A 206 -2.70 -33.50 7.63
CA ARG A 206 -3.10 -34.58 8.56
C ARG A 206 -4.63 -34.66 8.68
N GLY A 207 -5.13 -35.85 8.96
CA GLY A 207 -6.57 -36.12 9.08
C GLY A 207 -7.23 -35.26 10.16
N ALA A 208 -8.55 -35.05 10.04
CA ALA A 208 -9.30 -34.18 10.96
C ALA A 208 -9.19 -34.63 12.43
N THR A 209 -9.14 -35.95 12.67
CA THR A 209 -9.11 -36.59 13.98
C THR A 209 -7.71 -36.87 14.51
N ASP A 210 -6.67 -36.58 13.74
CA ASP A 210 -5.28 -36.92 14.09
C ASP A 210 -4.75 -36.01 15.20
N VAL A 211 -4.70 -36.52 16.43
CA VAL A 211 -4.08 -35.79 17.55
C VAL A 211 -2.60 -35.53 17.24
N GLY A 212 -2.16 -34.30 17.51
CA GLY A 212 -0.84 -33.79 17.15
C GLY A 212 -0.78 -33.15 15.76
N ALA A 213 -1.89 -33.09 15.01
CA ALA A 213 -1.95 -32.26 13.79
C ALA A 213 -1.79 -30.76 14.10
N ARG A 214 -2.12 -30.36 15.33
CA ARG A 214 -1.82 -29.06 15.90
C ARG A 214 -0.98 -29.25 17.15
N VAL A 215 0.06 -28.45 17.32
CA VAL A 215 0.86 -28.39 18.54
C VAL A 215 1.00 -26.93 18.94
N SER A 216 0.67 -26.60 20.18
CA SER A 216 0.70 -25.23 20.69
C SER A 216 1.32 -25.13 22.09
N ILE A 217 1.89 -23.96 22.36
CA ILE A 217 2.16 -23.47 23.72
C ILE A 217 1.08 -22.45 24.02
N GLU A 218 0.28 -22.70 25.06
CA GLU A 218 -0.89 -21.90 25.41
C GLU A 218 -0.73 -21.33 26.82
N ALA A 219 -0.99 -20.03 26.97
CA ALA A 219 -1.24 -19.39 28.24
C ALA A 219 -2.73 -19.05 28.34
N SER A 220 -3.38 -19.67 29.32
CA SER A 220 -4.82 -19.56 29.56
C SER A 220 -5.20 -18.25 30.25
N VAL A 221 -6.43 -17.81 29.98
CA VAL A 221 -7.07 -16.66 30.66
C VAL A 221 -7.66 -17.03 32.02
N ALA A 222 -7.79 -18.32 32.32
CA ALA A 222 -8.43 -18.76 33.55
C ALA A 222 -7.51 -18.56 34.77
N ALA A 223 -8.12 -18.16 35.88
CA ALA A 223 -7.40 -17.90 37.12
C ALA A 223 -6.62 -19.15 37.57
N ASN A 224 -5.35 -18.95 37.93
CA ASN A 224 -4.43 -20.01 38.36
C ASN A 224 -4.13 -21.09 37.30
N SER A 225 -4.48 -20.86 36.02
CA SER A 225 -4.06 -21.77 34.96
C SER A 225 -2.56 -21.67 34.73
N ARG A 226 -1.92 -22.82 34.55
CA ARG A 226 -0.53 -22.93 34.15
C ARG A 226 -0.45 -22.81 32.64
N GLY A 227 0.70 -22.35 32.13
CA GLY A 227 0.97 -22.53 30.70
C GLY A 227 0.99 -24.02 30.37
N SER A 228 0.54 -24.39 29.18
CA SER A 228 0.52 -25.79 28.75
C SER A 228 1.05 -25.96 27.33
N ILE A 229 1.60 -27.13 27.08
CA ILE A 229 1.85 -27.63 25.73
C ILE A 229 0.65 -28.50 25.37
N ILE A 230 -0.04 -28.17 24.30
CA ILE A 230 -1.25 -28.88 23.88
C ILE A 230 -1.07 -29.49 22.49
N GLN A 231 -1.46 -30.76 22.36
CA GLN A 231 -1.62 -31.42 21.08
C GLN A 231 -3.10 -31.60 20.81
N LYS A 232 -3.58 -31.05 19.69
CA LYS A 232 -4.96 -31.13 19.24
C LYS A 232 -5.02 -31.75 17.85
N ASN A 233 -6.20 -32.18 17.45
CA ASN A 233 -6.50 -32.57 16.08
C ASN A 233 -6.89 -31.36 15.23
N ASN A 234 -7.16 -31.56 13.93
CA ASN A 234 -7.52 -30.48 13.01
C ASN A 234 -8.97 -29.98 13.16
N GLN A 235 -9.84 -30.69 13.90
CA GLN A 235 -11.16 -30.19 14.29
C GLN A 235 -11.08 -29.04 15.30
N ASN A 236 -9.90 -28.87 15.95
CA ASN A 236 -9.63 -27.79 16.89
C ASN A 236 -10.62 -27.76 18.08
N THR A 237 -11.04 -28.94 18.53
CA THR A 237 -11.84 -29.11 19.74
C THR A 237 -10.95 -29.63 20.89
N PRO A 238 -11.37 -29.45 22.16
CA PRO A 238 -10.67 -30.05 23.31
C PRO A 238 -10.79 -31.58 23.38
N GLU A 239 -11.63 -32.20 22.55
CA GLU A 239 -11.86 -33.64 22.58
C GLU A 239 -10.59 -34.41 22.21
N ASN A 240 -10.21 -35.38 23.04
CA ASN A 240 -8.99 -36.18 22.89
C ASN A 240 -7.69 -35.37 22.81
N GLN A 241 -7.69 -34.12 23.28
CA GLN A 241 -6.45 -33.35 23.35
C GLN A 241 -5.49 -33.96 24.38
N ILE A 242 -4.19 -33.85 24.09
CA ILE A 242 -3.16 -34.16 25.07
C ILE A 242 -2.67 -32.83 25.63
N GLU A 243 -2.87 -32.62 26.92
CA GLU A 243 -2.41 -31.42 27.62
C GLU A 243 -1.26 -31.77 28.58
N SER A 244 -0.14 -31.08 28.42
CA SER A 244 1.00 -31.13 29.34
C SER A 244 1.16 -29.79 30.04
N LEU A 245 0.86 -29.76 31.34
CA LEU A 245 0.94 -28.55 32.16
C LEU A 245 2.40 -28.22 32.50
N LEU A 246 2.85 -27.02 32.15
CA LEU A 246 4.20 -26.54 32.45
C LEU A 246 4.41 -26.25 33.93
N PRO A 247 5.60 -26.55 34.50
CA PRO A 247 6.16 -26.04 35.74
C PRO A 247 5.44 -24.89 36.47
N SER A 248 4.88 -25.05 37.68
CA SER A 248 4.57 -23.87 38.52
C SER A 248 5.72 -23.50 39.47
N SER A 249 6.75 -24.33 39.53
CA SER A 249 8.00 -24.14 40.27
C SER A 249 9.20 -24.47 39.37
N THR A 250 10.40 -24.03 39.76
CA THR A 250 11.64 -24.29 39.03
C THR A 250 11.93 -25.80 38.97
N GLY A 251 12.31 -26.32 37.81
CA GLY A 251 12.64 -27.74 37.63
C GLY A 251 12.88 -28.12 36.17
N VAL A 252 13.02 -29.42 35.93
CA VAL A 252 13.17 -30.03 34.60
C VAL A 252 11.83 -30.66 34.18
N LEU A 253 11.47 -30.55 32.90
CA LEU A 253 10.33 -31.29 32.34
C LEU A 253 10.74 -32.75 32.12
N ALA A 254 10.18 -33.66 32.91
CA ALA A 254 10.44 -35.09 32.79
C ALA A 254 9.17 -35.81 32.31
N VAL A 255 9.30 -36.64 31.27
CA VAL A 255 8.27 -37.59 30.85
C VAL A 255 8.43 -38.88 31.66
N GLN A 256 7.39 -39.26 32.39
CA GLN A 256 7.39 -40.51 33.16
C GLN A 256 7.13 -41.68 32.21
N GLY A 257 7.87 -42.78 32.40
CA GLY A 257 7.68 -43.99 31.62
C GLY A 257 6.35 -44.67 31.90
N THR A 258 5.70 -45.21 30.87
CA THR A 258 4.47 -45.99 31.02
C THR A 258 4.76 -47.31 31.76
N SER A 259 4.03 -47.58 32.84
CA SER A 259 4.19 -48.83 33.61
C SER A 259 2.84 -49.38 34.10
N GLY A 260 1.95 -49.73 33.16
CA GLY A 260 0.70 -50.44 33.44
C GLY A 260 0.72 -51.87 32.91
N ARG A 261 -0.06 -52.77 33.52
CA ARG A 261 -0.19 -54.18 33.10
C ARG A 261 -0.62 -54.30 31.63
N GLU A 262 -1.59 -53.50 31.20
CA GLU A 262 -2.11 -53.45 29.83
C GLU A 262 -1.07 -53.03 28.77
N TYR A 263 0.05 -52.44 29.21
CA TYR A 263 1.15 -52.00 28.35
C TYR A 263 2.36 -52.93 28.42
N LYS A 264 2.23 -54.08 29.09
CA LYS A 264 3.29 -55.09 29.29
C LYS A 264 2.78 -56.46 28.84
N LYS A 265 3.70 -57.31 28.36
CA LYS A 265 3.45 -58.71 27.97
C LYS A 265 4.56 -59.58 28.53
N ASP A 266 4.37 -60.90 28.51
CA ASP A 266 5.37 -61.89 28.92
C ASP A 266 5.90 -61.62 30.36
N ILE A 267 4.96 -61.38 31.29
CA ILE A 267 5.27 -61.01 32.69
C ILE A 267 5.55 -62.28 33.49
N GLU A 268 6.80 -62.44 33.93
CA GLU A 268 7.29 -63.54 34.75
C GLU A 268 7.99 -63.02 36.02
N ASP A 269 8.12 -63.87 37.04
CA ASP A 269 8.83 -63.53 38.27
C ASP A 269 10.33 -63.35 38.00
N ALA A 270 10.91 -62.28 38.54
CA ALA A 270 12.33 -62.00 38.36
C ALA A 270 13.21 -62.83 39.31
N ASP A 271 14.32 -63.37 38.80
CA ASP A 271 15.33 -64.04 39.63
C ASP A 271 16.20 -63.02 40.39
N THR A 272 15.98 -62.95 41.70
CA THR A 272 16.71 -62.04 42.59
C THR A 272 18.19 -62.40 42.76
N CYS A 273 18.59 -63.65 42.49
CA CYS A 273 20.00 -64.06 42.48
C CYS A 273 20.74 -63.47 41.27
N GLU A 274 20.09 -63.43 40.10
CA GLU A 274 20.63 -62.75 38.93
C GLU A 274 20.85 -61.25 39.19
N ALA A 275 19.87 -60.59 39.80
CA ALA A 275 19.95 -59.17 40.16
C ALA A 275 21.15 -58.90 41.09
N MET A 276 21.35 -59.74 42.11
CA MET A 276 22.51 -59.61 43.00
C MET A 276 23.84 -59.82 42.26
N ARG A 277 23.93 -60.82 41.37
CA ARG A 277 25.15 -61.05 40.57
C ARG A 277 25.47 -59.87 39.66
N ARG A 278 24.47 -59.27 39.01
CA ARG A 278 24.67 -58.08 38.15
C ARG A 278 25.19 -56.90 38.97
N ILE A 279 24.55 -56.57 40.10
CA ILE A 279 25.01 -55.46 40.95
C ILE A 279 26.42 -55.68 41.48
N MET A 280 26.73 -56.89 41.95
CA MET A 280 28.07 -57.22 42.49
C MET A 280 29.14 -57.30 41.41
N GLY A 281 28.75 -57.47 40.13
CA GLY A 281 29.66 -57.45 38.98
C GLY A 281 30.09 -56.05 38.55
N LEU A 282 29.44 -54.99 39.04
CA LEU A 282 29.76 -53.61 38.65
C LEU A 282 31.09 -53.13 39.27
N ARG A 283 31.98 -52.61 38.41
CA ARG A 283 33.23 -51.99 38.86
C ARG A 283 33.01 -50.54 39.26
N MET A 284 33.20 -50.26 40.55
CA MET A 284 33.13 -48.90 41.09
C MET A 284 34.43 -48.14 40.80
N VAL A 285 34.32 -46.95 40.22
CA VAL A 285 35.45 -46.12 39.81
C VAL A 285 35.33 -44.68 40.33
N ASN A 286 36.49 -44.04 40.45
CA ASN A 286 36.56 -42.59 40.57
C ASN A 286 37.11 -42.02 39.25
N PHE A 287 36.49 -40.97 38.73
CA PHE A 287 36.86 -40.39 37.44
C PHE A 287 36.69 -38.87 37.44
N VAL A 288 37.26 -38.22 36.41
CA VAL A 288 37.11 -36.79 36.12
C VAL A 288 36.68 -36.68 34.65
N TYR A 289 35.72 -35.82 34.35
CA TYR A 289 35.30 -35.59 32.97
C TYR A 289 36.38 -34.86 32.18
N LYS A 290 36.57 -35.24 30.91
CA LYS A 290 37.62 -34.66 30.04
C LYS A 290 37.45 -33.14 29.82
N ASP A 291 36.23 -32.63 29.91
CA ASP A 291 35.84 -31.23 29.73
C ASP A 291 35.68 -30.48 31.07
N ASP A 292 35.95 -31.09 32.22
CA ASP A 292 35.89 -30.42 33.52
C ASP A 292 37.21 -29.71 33.85
N GLU A 293 37.29 -28.42 33.52
CA GLU A 293 38.45 -27.57 33.79
C GLU A 293 38.85 -27.51 35.29
N LEU A 294 37.89 -27.76 36.19
CA LEU A 294 38.12 -27.76 37.64
C LEU A 294 38.57 -29.12 38.18
N ALA A 295 38.73 -30.13 37.32
CA ALA A 295 39.20 -31.47 37.63
C ALA A 295 38.50 -32.13 38.84
N ARG A 296 37.17 -31.99 38.95
CA ARG A 296 36.44 -32.48 40.12
C ARG A 296 36.25 -33.99 40.03
N VAL A 297 36.73 -34.70 41.05
CA VAL A 297 36.56 -36.15 41.15
C VAL A 297 35.09 -36.52 41.36
N ARG A 298 34.63 -37.54 40.64
CA ARG A 298 33.31 -38.15 40.72
C ARG A 298 33.46 -39.63 41.01
N PHE A 299 32.48 -40.19 41.72
CA PHE A 299 32.34 -41.62 41.97
C PHE A 299 31.22 -42.17 41.08
N GLY A 300 31.44 -43.32 40.46
CA GLY A 300 30.43 -43.95 39.62
C GLY A 300 30.92 -45.24 38.95
N ILE A 301 30.35 -45.55 37.79
CA ILE A 301 30.64 -46.72 36.97
C ILE A 301 30.91 -46.28 35.52
N ILE A 302 31.62 -47.09 34.75
CA ILE A 302 31.84 -46.88 33.31
C ILE A 302 30.73 -47.60 32.53
N ALA A 303 30.15 -46.94 31.52
CA ALA A 303 28.99 -47.47 30.80
C ALA A 303 29.33 -48.75 30.05
N GLU A 304 30.40 -48.74 29.27
CA GLU A 304 30.84 -49.89 28.47
C GLU A 304 31.12 -51.13 29.35
N GLU A 305 31.70 -50.93 30.53
CA GLU A 305 31.97 -52.02 31.48
C GLU A 305 30.69 -52.51 32.18
N ALA A 306 29.72 -51.62 32.43
CA ALA A 306 28.43 -51.99 32.99
C ALA A 306 27.57 -52.76 31.98
N GLU A 307 27.74 -52.46 30.69
CA GLU A 307 27.06 -53.15 29.59
C GLU A 307 27.47 -54.62 29.48
N ASP A 308 28.76 -54.91 29.64
CA ASP A 308 29.29 -56.28 29.68
C ASP A 308 28.64 -57.13 30.80
N VAL A 309 28.28 -56.49 31.92
CA VAL A 309 27.60 -57.15 33.05
C VAL A 309 26.12 -57.35 32.75
N ALA A 310 25.47 -56.30 32.26
CA ALA A 310 24.04 -56.27 31.98
C ALA A 310 23.74 -55.23 30.89
N PRO A 311 23.45 -55.66 29.66
CA PRO A 311 23.23 -54.73 28.54
C PRO A 311 22.15 -53.68 28.80
N GLN A 312 21.13 -54.02 29.62
CA GLN A 312 20.05 -53.09 29.96
C GLN A 312 20.48 -51.88 30.80
N TYR A 313 21.69 -51.86 31.38
CA TYR A 313 22.18 -50.72 32.16
C TYR A 313 22.62 -49.54 31.30
N VAL A 314 22.77 -49.74 29.99
CA VAL A 314 23.25 -48.72 29.08
C VAL A 314 22.20 -48.38 28.04
N LYS A 315 22.04 -47.09 27.80
CA LYS A 315 21.33 -46.53 26.66
C LYS A 315 22.33 -45.98 25.66
N HIS A 316 22.24 -46.46 24.43
CA HIS A 316 22.97 -45.94 23.29
C HIS A 316 22.21 -44.78 22.68
N ASN A 317 22.81 -43.60 22.74
CA ASN A 317 22.27 -42.41 22.12
C ASN A 317 23.16 -42.04 20.93
N GLN A 318 22.55 -41.87 19.77
CA GLN A 318 23.23 -41.37 18.59
C GLN A 318 23.45 -39.86 18.76
N PHE A 319 24.71 -39.44 18.77
CA PHE A 319 25.08 -38.04 18.81
C PHE A 319 25.64 -37.60 17.45
N PRO A 320 25.15 -36.49 16.88
CA PRO A 320 25.66 -35.99 15.61
C PRO A 320 27.15 -35.67 15.69
N VAL A 321 27.94 -36.15 14.74
CA VAL A 321 29.36 -35.80 14.67
C VAL A 321 29.46 -34.33 14.24
N PRO A 322 30.13 -33.46 15.02
CA PRO A 322 30.32 -32.07 14.64
C PRO A 322 31.05 -31.97 13.29
N GLY A 323 30.47 -31.22 12.34
CA GLY A 323 31.04 -31.01 11.01
C GLY A 323 30.68 -32.06 9.94
N SER A 324 29.89 -33.09 10.27
CA SER A 324 29.49 -34.13 9.30
C SER A 324 28.17 -33.83 8.56
N GLN A 325 27.66 -32.60 8.63
CA GLN A 325 26.35 -32.22 8.11
C GLN A 325 26.43 -32.00 6.59
N VAL A 326 25.51 -32.64 5.85
CA VAL A 326 25.37 -32.47 4.40
C VAL A 326 24.05 -31.77 4.12
N TYR A 327 24.11 -30.64 3.42
CA TYR A 327 22.97 -29.82 3.04
C TYR A 327 22.71 -29.93 1.53
N ASN A 328 21.44 -29.84 1.12
CA ASN A 328 21.09 -29.71 -0.29
C ASN A 328 21.25 -28.25 -0.77
N GLU A 329 21.01 -28.00 -2.06
CA GLU A 329 21.11 -26.66 -2.67
C GLU A 329 20.10 -25.65 -2.08
N GLU A 330 19.04 -26.13 -1.41
CA GLU A 330 18.01 -25.34 -0.75
C GLU A 330 18.34 -25.04 0.73
N GLY A 331 19.51 -25.47 1.21
CA GLY A 331 19.98 -25.26 2.59
C GLY A 331 19.34 -26.18 3.63
N GLN A 332 18.62 -27.23 3.20
CA GLN A 332 18.02 -28.23 4.08
C GLN A 332 19.02 -29.36 4.37
N LEU A 333 19.06 -29.80 5.63
CA LEU A 333 19.90 -30.94 6.04
C LEU A 333 19.37 -32.22 5.40
N VAL A 334 20.21 -32.90 4.61
CA VAL A 334 19.86 -34.16 3.92
C VAL A 334 20.58 -35.37 4.48
N ASN A 335 21.74 -35.20 5.10
CA ASN A 335 22.45 -36.30 5.75
C ASN A 335 23.37 -35.83 6.88
N GLN A 336 23.61 -36.67 7.87
CA GLN A 336 24.56 -36.42 8.95
C GLN A 336 25.08 -37.75 9.53
N GLN A 337 26.37 -37.81 9.89
CA GLN A 337 26.95 -38.95 10.60
C GLN A 337 26.65 -38.86 12.10
N TYR A 338 26.52 -40.02 12.73
CA TYR A 338 26.29 -40.15 14.17
C TYR A 338 27.38 -41.01 14.81
N ALA A 339 27.86 -40.57 15.98
CA ALA A 339 28.67 -41.37 16.87
C ALA A 339 27.81 -41.89 18.02
N ASP A 340 28.10 -43.09 18.52
CA ASP A 340 27.43 -43.61 19.70
C ASP A 340 27.97 -42.93 20.97
N ARG A 341 27.07 -42.60 21.88
CA ARG A 341 27.37 -42.05 23.20
C ARG A 341 26.61 -42.87 24.24
N PRO A 342 27.25 -43.90 24.84
CA PRO A 342 26.61 -44.71 25.85
C PRO A 342 26.34 -43.88 27.10
N SER A 343 25.19 -44.11 27.73
CA SER A 343 24.75 -43.42 28.93
C SER A 343 24.13 -44.41 29.90
N ILE A 344 24.43 -44.25 31.19
CA ILE A 344 23.87 -45.12 32.23
C ILE A 344 22.37 -44.89 32.40
N ASP A 345 21.59 -45.96 32.32
CA ASP A 345 20.19 -45.98 32.75
C ASP A 345 20.10 -46.40 34.22
N ASN A 346 19.80 -45.42 35.08
CA ASN A 346 19.68 -45.66 36.52
C ASN A 346 18.48 -46.54 36.87
N ASN A 347 17.42 -46.57 36.07
CA ASN A 347 16.20 -47.30 36.41
C ASN A 347 16.43 -48.82 36.56
N PRO A 348 16.98 -49.55 35.57
CA PRO A 348 17.26 -50.98 35.70
C PRO A 348 18.27 -51.30 36.81
N ILE A 349 19.26 -50.42 37.05
CA ILE A 349 20.21 -50.58 38.15
C ILE A 349 19.49 -50.49 39.50
N VAL A 350 18.60 -49.52 39.67
CA VAL A 350 17.80 -49.39 40.90
C VAL A 350 16.86 -50.60 41.07
N MET A 351 16.30 -51.13 39.98
CA MET A 351 15.47 -52.35 40.06
C MET A 351 16.28 -53.58 40.47
N ASP A 352 17.49 -53.77 39.94
CA ASP A 352 18.36 -54.86 40.37
C ASP A 352 18.87 -54.65 41.81
N LEU A 353 19.06 -53.41 42.27
CA LEU A 353 19.36 -53.12 43.67
C LEU A 353 18.19 -53.52 44.60
N LEU A 354 16.94 -53.26 44.19
CA LEU A 354 15.75 -53.74 44.91
C LEU A 354 15.71 -55.28 44.93
N GLY A 355 16.01 -55.94 43.81
CA GLY A 355 16.12 -57.39 43.72
C GLY A 355 17.21 -57.96 44.66
N CYS A 356 18.39 -57.32 44.70
CA CYS A 356 19.48 -57.67 45.60
C CYS A 356 19.05 -57.59 47.08
N ILE A 357 18.29 -56.57 47.46
CA ILE A 357 17.76 -56.43 48.83
C ILE A 357 16.78 -57.57 49.15
N GLN A 358 15.88 -57.91 48.23
CA GLN A 358 14.96 -59.05 48.41
C GLN A 358 15.73 -60.36 48.58
N ASN A 359 16.76 -60.58 47.76
CA ASN A 359 17.62 -61.76 47.84
C ASN A 359 18.35 -61.87 49.19
N LEU A 360 18.98 -60.77 49.63
CA LEU A 360 19.65 -60.70 50.93
C LEU A 360 18.68 -60.97 52.08
N GLN A 361 17.46 -60.42 52.03
CA GLN A 361 16.45 -60.66 53.05
C GLN A 361 16.01 -62.13 53.10
N ALA A 362 15.89 -62.78 51.94
CA ALA A 362 15.61 -64.22 51.86
C ALA A 362 16.74 -65.04 52.50
N GLN A 363 18.00 -64.76 52.14
CA GLN A 363 19.17 -65.42 52.72
C GLN A 363 19.26 -65.21 54.25
N ILE A 364 19.00 -64.00 54.75
CA ILE A 364 18.97 -63.71 56.19
C ILE A 364 17.88 -64.52 56.89
N THR A 365 16.71 -64.66 56.25
CA THR A 365 15.59 -65.44 56.82
C THR A 365 15.95 -66.91 56.89
N GLU A 366 16.55 -67.45 55.83
CA GLU A 366 17.06 -68.83 55.79
C GLU A 366 18.12 -69.06 56.86
N LEU A 367 19.13 -68.19 56.96
CA LEU A 367 20.18 -68.26 57.99
C LEU A 367 19.60 -68.26 59.40
N LYS A 368 18.59 -67.42 59.69
CA LYS A 368 17.92 -67.39 61.00
C LYS A 368 17.22 -68.72 61.30
N LEU A 369 16.57 -69.34 60.30
CA LEU A 369 15.94 -70.65 60.45
C LEU A 369 16.98 -71.75 60.70
N THR A 370 18.09 -71.74 59.97
CA THR A 370 19.19 -72.70 60.18
C THR A 370 19.80 -72.57 61.58
N ILE A 371 20.06 -71.35 62.04
CA ILE A 371 20.57 -71.10 63.40
C ILE A 371 19.56 -71.61 64.44
N ALA A 372 18.27 -71.31 64.28
CA ALA A 372 17.23 -71.79 65.19
C ALA A 372 17.12 -73.32 65.21
N ALA A 373 17.41 -73.99 64.09
CA ALA A 373 17.44 -75.45 64.00
C ALA A 373 18.68 -76.07 64.66
N LEU A 374 19.84 -75.39 64.59
CA LEU A 374 21.10 -75.83 65.24
C LEU A 374 21.14 -75.57 66.75
N GLN A 375 20.28 -74.67 67.25
CA GLN A 375 20.14 -74.37 68.68
C GLN A 375 19.16 -75.31 69.42
N LYS A 376 18.53 -76.24 68.71
CA LYS A 376 17.79 -77.38 69.26
C LYS A 376 18.66 -78.63 69.23
#